data_AF-A0A0D1DYL2-F1
#
_entry.id   AF-A0A0D1DYL2-F1
#
_cell.length_a   1.000
_cell.length_b   1.000
_cell.length_c   1.000
_cell.angle_alpha   90.00
_cell.angle_beta   90.00
_cell.angle_gamma   90.00
#
_symmetry.space_group_name_H-M   'P 1'
#
loop_
_entity.id
_entity.type
_entity.pdbx_description
1 polymer ?
#
loop_
_entity_poly.entity_id
_entity_poly.type
_entity_poly.pdbx_seq_one_letter_code
_entity_poly.pdbx_strand_id
1 'polypeptide(L)'
;MSSPQLAPERSIFGVDPLDDFVTIVGDWIYTKGRGRSNLEIEAKIGQIISQETGERIHLPVRNETIVDLSHTRFESQMSASQHAHYNRILNSLALRSSEGSYTGAKISYHRRKEIDYFHPAPKGKVRVTRDAETLAIKPDGIIQKQRIADLDIYCPYRLFDYRISINVELPAPEPTSDHVSIREKNRLSYAHQNFIVDLTQVTLPEKPSDHINELEIEIRDVDQLMQAAAQAKSIPTNTSAPSSQDWSSFDDQVLIFLNNIRLLIRNAPADERR
;
A
#
# COMPACT_ATOMS: atom_id res chain seq x y z
N MET A 1 -49.54 -15.62 -17.74
CA MET A 1 -48.10 -15.47 -18.06
C MET A 1 -47.54 -14.48 -17.06
N SER A 2 -46.64 -14.91 -16.17
CA SER A 2 -45.97 -13.99 -15.23
C SER A 2 -45.05 -13.09 -16.03
N SER A 3 -45.25 -11.78 -15.95
CA SER A 3 -44.32 -10.80 -16.52
C SER A 3 -42.90 -11.08 -16.01
N PRO A 4 -41.86 -11.03 -16.86
CA PRO A 4 -40.49 -11.22 -16.39
C PRO A 4 -40.18 -10.17 -15.33
N GLN A 5 -39.75 -10.63 -14.16
CA GLN A 5 -39.37 -9.76 -13.05
C GLN A 5 -38.09 -9.03 -13.43
N LEU A 6 -38.15 -7.71 -13.50
CA LEU A 6 -36.98 -6.87 -13.78
C LEU A 6 -35.94 -7.06 -12.67
N ALA A 7 -34.66 -7.09 -13.04
CA ALA A 7 -33.59 -7.03 -12.06
C ALA A 7 -33.68 -5.70 -11.30
N PRO A 8 -33.43 -5.69 -9.97
CA PRO A 8 -33.42 -4.44 -9.22
C PRO A 8 -32.40 -3.46 -9.80
N GLU A 9 -32.84 -2.24 -10.09
CA GLU A 9 -31.95 -1.13 -10.44
C GLU A 9 -31.17 -0.69 -9.19
N ARG A 10 -29.91 -0.29 -9.38
CA ARG A 10 -29.01 0.05 -8.26
C ARG A 10 -29.28 1.43 -7.66
N SER A 11 -30.01 2.29 -8.37
CA SER A 11 -30.54 3.56 -7.85
C SER A 11 -31.73 4.04 -8.69
N ILE A 12 -32.53 4.99 -8.16
CA ILE A 12 -33.60 5.66 -8.92
C ILE A 12 -33.09 6.48 -10.11
N PHE A 13 -31.78 6.71 -10.20
CA PHE A 13 -31.12 7.45 -11.26
C PHE A 13 -30.59 6.52 -12.37
N GLY A 14 -30.76 5.20 -12.24
CA GLY A 14 -30.27 4.21 -13.19
C GLY A 14 -28.74 4.04 -13.21
N VAL A 15 -28.02 4.67 -12.28
CA VAL A 15 -26.56 4.66 -12.17
C VAL A 15 -26.11 4.42 -10.74
N ASP A 16 -24.90 3.87 -10.55
CA ASP A 16 -24.27 3.83 -9.23
C ASP A 16 -23.66 5.18 -8.88
N PRO A 17 -23.75 5.62 -7.61
CA PRO A 17 -22.94 6.75 -7.17
C PRO A 17 -21.46 6.35 -7.17
N LEU A 18 -20.58 7.33 -7.44
CA LEU A 18 -19.16 7.18 -7.14
C LEU A 18 -18.98 6.99 -5.63
N ASP A 19 -18.01 6.16 -5.27
CA ASP A 19 -17.65 5.97 -3.87
C ASP A 19 -16.86 7.20 -3.39
N ASP A 20 -17.43 7.95 -2.45
CA ASP A 20 -16.81 9.15 -1.87
C ASP A 20 -15.43 8.85 -1.29
N PHE A 21 -15.26 7.71 -0.63
CA PHE A 21 -14.00 7.33 -0.01
C PHE A 21 -12.93 7.09 -1.09
N VAL A 22 -13.29 6.35 -2.14
CA VAL A 22 -12.41 6.12 -3.30
C VAL A 22 -12.02 7.45 -3.95
N THR A 23 -13.00 8.32 -4.16
CA THR A 23 -12.79 9.62 -4.83
C THR A 23 -11.89 10.52 -4.00
N ILE A 24 -12.09 10.59 -2.67
CA ILE A 24 -11.25 11.38 -1.76
C ILE A 24 -9.80 10.86 -1.76
N VAL A 25 -9.61 9.54 -1.67
CA VAL A 25 -8.27 8.94 -1.73
C VAL A 25 -7.62 9.20 -3.09
N GLY A 26 -8.35 9.04 -4.19
CA GLY A 26 -7.87 9.30 -5.55
C GLY A 26 -7.47 10.77 -5.73
N ASP A 27 -8.29 11.71 -5.27
CA ASP A 27 -7.99 13.14 -5.33
C ASP A 27 -6.76 13.51 -4.52
N TRP A 28 -6.61 12.91 -3.34
CA TRP A 28 -5.43 13.08 -2.52
C TRP A 28 -4.18 12.53 -3.23
N ILE A 29 -4.25 11.31 -3.80
CA ILE A 29 -3.17 10.71 -4.58
C ILE A 29 -2.77 11.63 -5.73
N TYR A 30 -3.73 12.05 -6.56
CA TYR A 30 -3.44 12.90 -7.71
C TYR A 30 -2.84 14.24 -7.30
N THR A 31 -3.41 14.88 -6.28
CA THR A 31 -2.95 16.19 -5.79
C THR A 31 -1.52 16.14 -5.26
N LYS A 32 -1.18 15.08 -4.52
CA LYS A 32 0.15 14.90 -3.91
C LYS A 32 1.17 14.31 -4.88
N GLY A 33 0.73 13.53 -5.86
CA GLY A 33 1.60 12.91 -6.87
C GLY A 33 1.93 13.82 -8.05
N ARG A 34 0.96 14.58 -8.57
CA ARG A 34 1.11 15.30 -9.86
C ARG A 34 2.37 16.16 -9.93
N GLY A 35 3.01 16.14 -11.09
CA GLY A 35 4.24 16.89 -11.37
C GLY A 35 5.52 16.33 -10.74
N ARG A 36 5.48 15.09 -10.22
CA ARG A 36 6.65 14.38 -9.68
C ARG A 36 6.94 13.16 -10.53
N SER A 37 8.22 12.82 -10.64
CA SER A 37 8.72 11.57 -11.22
C SER A 37 9.26 10.67 -10.11
N ASN A 38 9.48 9.39 -10.41
CA ASN A 38 9.98 8.39 -9.47
C ASN A 38 9.11 8.27 -8.21
N LEU A 39 7.79 8.36 -8.41
CA LEU A 39 6.84 8.20 -7.33
C LEU A 39 6.74 6.74 -6.92
N GLU A 40 6.61 6.54 -5.61
CA GLU A 40 6.18 5.28 -5.03
C GLU A 40 4.92 5.57 -4.21
N ILE A 41 3.87 4.77 -4.44
CA ILE A 41 2.62 4.82 -3.70
C ILE A 41 2.42 3.45 -3.07
N GLU A 42 2.49 3.42 -1.74
CA GLU A 42 2.41 2.20 -0.93
C GLU A 42 1.38 2.38 0.20
N ALA A 43 0.66 1.32 0.55
CA ALA A 43 -0.12 1.26 1.77
C ALA A 43 0.53 0.26 2.73
N LYS A 44 0.79 0.70 3.96
CA LYS A 44 1.34 -0.13 5.03
C LYS A 44 0.24 -0.51 6.01
N ILE A 45 0.24 -1.77 6.43
CA ILE A 45 -0.72 -2.32 7.40
C ILE A 45 -0.11 -2.26 8.80
N GLY A 46 -0.86 -1.73 9.75
CA GLY A 46 -0.34 -1.41 11.07
C GLY A 46 -1.41 -0.86 12.00
N GLN A 47 -1.02 -0.04 12.98
CA GLN A 47 -1.94 0.59 13.91
C GLN A 47 -1.62 2.08 14.08
N ILE A 48 -2.66 2.91 14.21
CA ILE A 48 -2.50 4.30 14.59
C ILE A 48 -2.49 4.38 16.11
N ILE A 49 -1.38 4.83 16.68
CA ILE A 49 -1.11 4.83 18.11
C ILE A 49 -1.12 6.26 18.65
N SER A 50 -1.83 6.48 19.75
CA SER A 50 -1.77 7.73 20.50
C SER A 50 -0.37 7.90 21.12
N GLN A 51 0.26 9.05 20.92
CA GLN A 51 1.53 9.37 21.57
C GLN A 51 1.38 9.62 23.07
N GLU A 52 0.16 9.95 23.53
CA GLU A 52 -0.13 10.21 24.94
C GLU A 52 -0.28 8.90 25.73
N THR A 53 -1.04 7.93 25.18
CA THR A 53 -1.34 6.68 25.90
C THR A 53 -0.42 5.53 25.49
N GLY A 54 0.21 5.61 24.32
CA GLY A 54 0.96 4.48 23.74
C GLY A 54 0.08 3.35 23.21
N GLU A 55 -1.24 3.52 23.20
CA GLU A 55 -2.22 2.54 22.74
C GLU A 55 -2.84 2.92 21.40
N ARG A 56 -3.43 1.94 20.70
CA ARG A 56 -4.19 2.19 19.48
C ARG A 56 -5.33 3.18 19.76
N ILE A 57 -5.51 4.13 18.85
CA ILE A 57 -6.55 5.16 19.00
C ILE A 57 -7.97 4.54 19.00
N HIS A 58 -8.87 5.20 19.70
CA HIS A 58 -10.30 4.87 19.72
C HIS A 58 -11.11 6.12 19.41
N LEU A 59 -11.69 6.17 18.21
CA LEU A 59 -12.51 7.30 17.76
C LEU A 59 -14.00 6.91 17.76
N PRO A 60 -14.92 7.86 17.98
CA PRO A 60 -16.36 7.61 17.98
C PRO A 60 -16.94 7.49 16.56
N VAL A 61 -16.36 6.62 15.73
CA VAL A 61 -16.78 6.33 14.34
C VAL A 61 -17.06 4.84 14.15
N ARG A 62 -17.85 4.47 13.14
CA ARG A 62 -18.33 3.09 12.92
C ARG A 62 -17.89 2.49 11.58
N ASN A 63 -16.98 3.13 10.87
CA ASN A 63 -16.51 2.66 9.57
C ASN A 63 -15.08 3.10 9.33
N GLU A 64 -14.48 2.53 8.28
CA GLU A 64 -13.22 2.98 7.70
C GLU A 64 -13.27 4.50 7.49
N THR A 65 -12.35 5.23 8.11
CA THR A 65 -12.37 6.68 8.19
C THR A 65 -10.97 7.23 7.94
N ILE A 66 -10.85 8.15 6.98
CA ILE A 66 -9.62 8.94 6.79
C ILE A 66 -9.47 9.89 7.98
N VAL A 67 -8.29 9.90 8.60
CA VAL A 67 -8.03 10.69 9.79
C VAL A 67 -6.76 11.54 9.61
N ASP A 68 -6.81 12.78 10.11
CA ASP A 68 -5.67 13.68 10.19
C ASP A 68 -5.55 14.15 11.64
N LEU A 69 -4.89 13.33 12.46
CA LEU A 69 -4.82 13.52 13.91
C LEU A 69 -3.43 13.95 14.34
N SER A 70 -3.36 15.04 15.10
CA SER A 70 -2.16 15.42 15.84
C SER A 70 -1.85 14.41 16.96
N HIS A 71 -0.60 14.36 17.41
CA HIS A 71 -0.16 13.51 18.53
C HIS A 71 -0.41 12.01 18.34
N THR A 72 -0.39 11.55 17.09
CA THR A 72 -0.43 10.12 16.75
C THR A 72 0.86 9.69 16.04
N ARG A 73 1.14 8.40 16.06
CA ARG A 73 2.16 7.76 15.21
C ARG A 73 1.56 6.53 14.55
N PHE A 74 2.03 6.18 13.36
CA PHE A 74 1.67 4.92 12.72
C PHE A 74 2.75 3.87 13.00
N GLU A 75 2.36 2.73 13.54
CA GLU A 75 3.23 1.58 13.75
C GLU A 75 2.96 0.54 12.68
N SER A 76 3.84 0.51 11.67
CA SER A 76 3.83 -0.47 10.58
C SER A 76 4.45 -1.79 11.04
N GLN A 77 3.76 -2.54 11.90
CA GLN A 77 4.25 -3.82 12.40
C GLN A 77 3.12 -4.79 12.74
N MET A 78 3.43 -6.08 12.71
CA MET A 78 2.54 -7.15 13.16
C MET A 78 3.32 -8.24 13.90
N SER A 79 2.59 -9.11 14.61
CA SER A 79 3.17 -10.25 15.29
C SER A 79 3.70 -11.28 14.28
N ALA A 80 4.67 -12.11 14.71
CA ALA A 80 5.20 -13.17 13.87
C ALA A 80 4.12 -14.19 13.45
N SER A 81 3.12 -14.43 14.31
CA SER A 81 1.96 -15.29 14.04
C SER A 81 1.09 -14.71 12.91
N GLN A 82 0.81 -13.40 12.96
CA GLN A 82 0.09 -12.67 11.92
C GLN A 82 0.84 -12.71 10.58
N HIS A 83 2.14 -12.43 10.61
CA HIS A 83 2.99 -12.50 9.42
C HIS A 83 3.01 -13.90 8.80
N ALA A 84 3.18 -14.95 9.61
CA ALA A 84 3.13 -16.34 9.13
C ALA A 84 1.75 -16.71 8.55
N HIS A 85 0.66 -16.17 9.10
CA HIS A 85 -0.69 -16.37 8.56
C HIS A 85 -0.85 -15.74 7.17
N TYR A 86 -0.44 -14.47 6.99
CA TYR A 86 -0.45 -13.82 5.68
C TYR A 86 0.41 -14.55 4.66
N ASN A 87 1.59 -15.03 5.07
CA ASN A 87 2.42 -15.85 4.20
C ASN A 87 1.68 -17.09 3.67
N ARG A 88 0.93 -17.80 4.52
CA ARG A 88 0.14 -18.96 4.09
C ARG A 88 -0.96 -18.56 3.09
N ILE A 89 -1.73 -17.52 3.40
CA ILE A 89 -2.83 -17.06 2.51
C ILE A 89 -2.29 -16.66 1.14
N LEU A 90 -1.24 -15.84 1.11
CA LEU A 90 -0.67 -15.31 -0.14
C LEU A 90 -0.05 -16.43 -0.98
N ASN A 91 0.64 -17.40 -0.37
CA ASN A 91 1.13 -18.59 -1.08
C ASN A 91 -0.02 -19.44 -1.64
N SER A 92 -1.10 -19.63 -0.89
CA SER A 92 -2.28 -20.36 -1.38
C SER A 92 -2.97 -19.62 -2.54
N LEU A 93 -2.99 -18.29 -2.54
CA LEU A 93 -3.49 -17.50 -3.66
C LEU A 93 -2.60 -17.66 -4.90
N ALA A 94 -1.28 -17.56 -4.73
CA ALA A 94 -0.32 -17.75 -5.82
C ALA A 94 -0.44 -19.14 -6.44
N LEU A 95 -0.47 -20.18 -5.61
CA LEU A 95 -0.65 -21.56 -6.06
C LEU A 95 -1.95 -21.75 -6.85
N ARG A 96 -3.10 -21.32 -6.29
CA ARG A 96 -4.39 -21.43 -6.99
C ARG A 96 -4.39 -20.69 -8.33
N SER A 97 -3.76 -19.51 -8.39
CA SER A 97 -3.69 -18.74 -9.64
C SER A 97 -2.82 -19.40 -10.72
N SER A 98 -1.98 -20.36 -10.34
CA SER A 98 -1.12 -21.11 -11.26
C SER A 98 -1.78 -22.38 -11.81
N GLU A 99 -2.92 -22.80 -11.27
CA GLU A 99 -3.66 -23.98 -11.72
C GLU A 99 -4.23 -23.78 -13.13
N GLY A 100 -4.24 -24.84 -13.95
CA GLY A 100 -4.71 -24.77 -15.33
C GLY A 100 -6.22 -24.47 -15.49
N SER A 101 -7.01 -24.71 -14.45
CA SER A 101 -8.44 -24.37 -14.38
C SER A 101 -8.70 -22.91 -14.00
N TYR A 102 -7.68 -22.18 -13.55
CA TYR A 102 -7.83 -20.81 -13.11
C TYR A 102 -7.96 -19.85 -14.30
N THR A 103 -9.04 -19.09 -14.33
CA THR A 103 -9.37 -18.18 -15.45
C THR A 103 -8.99 -16.72 -15.19
N GLY A 104 -8.55 -16.39 -13.97
CA GLY A 104 -8.15 -15.04 -13.58
C GLY A 104 -6.69 -14.72 -13.92
N ALA A 105 -6.27 -13.49 -13.59
CA ALA A 105 -4.87 -13.09 -13.73
C ALA A 105 -3.97 -13.83 -12.74
N LYS A 106 -2.84 -14.33 -13.23
CA LYS A 106 -1.87 -15.07 -12.39
C LYS A 106 -1.21 -14.14 -11.37
N ILE A 107 -0.87 -14.71 -10.22
CA ILE A 107 -0.08 -14.04 -9.18
C ILE A 107 1.35 -14.58 -9.28
N SER A 108 2.32 -13.70 -9.53
CA SER A 108 3.73 -14.08 -9.51
C SER A 108 4.31 -13.94 -8.12
N TYR A 109 5.14 -14.89 -7.70
CA TYR A 109 5.79 -14.90 -6.40
C TYR A 109 7.31 -14.85 -6.54
N HIS A 110 7.96 -14.00 -5.74
CA HIS A 110 9.41 -13.90 -5.64
C HIS A 110 9.85 -13.69 -4.18
N ARG A 111 10.88 -14.42 -3.75
CA ARG A 111 11.54 -14.18 -2.46
C ARG A 111 12.88 -13.51 -2.67
N ARG A 112 13.17 -12.47 -1.90
CA ARG A 112 14.42 -11.70 -1.94
C ARG A 112 15.00 -11.55 -0.54
N LYS A 113 16.31 -11.72 -0.42
CA LYS A 113 17.06 -11.35 0.78
C LYS A 113 17.97 -10.19 0.42
N GLU A 114 17.75 -9.05 1.05
CA GLU A 114 18.42 -7.80 0.71
C GLU A 114 19.02 -7.18 1.98
N ILE A 115 20.12 -6.46 1.84
CA ILE A 115 20.73 -5.67 2.90
C ILE A 115 20.68 -4.20 2.47
N ASP A 116 20.00 -3.37 3.26
CA ASP A 116 19.99 -1.92 3.09
C ASP A 116 21.09 -1.29 3.94
N TYR A 117 22.02 -0.60 3.30
CA TYR A 117 23.02 0.25 3.94
C TYR A 117 22.56 1.71 3.83
N PHE A 118 22.59 2.43 4.94
CA PHE A 118 22.21 3.84 4.96
C PHE A 118 23.43 4.71 5.17
N HIS A 119 23.66 5.64 4.26
CA HIS A 119 24.76 6.58 4.29
C HIS A 119 24.23 8.00 4.55
N PRO A 120 24.96 8.83 5.32
CA PRO A 120 24.57 10.21 5.56
C PRO A 120 24.61 11.00 4.24
N ALA A 121 23.67 11.91 4.06
CA ALA A 121 23.63 12.82 2.92
C ALA A 121 23.17 14.21 3.38
N PRO A 122 23.47 15.29 2.64
CA PRO A 122 23.05 16.65 3.02
C PRO A 122 21.55 16.80 3.27
N LYS A 123 20.73 15.98 2.61
CA LYS A 123 19.27 15.93 2.78
C LYS A 123 18.78 14.54 3.22
N GLY A 124 19.13 14.13 4.44
CA GLY A 124 18.69 12.84 4.98
C GLY A 124 19.70 11.73 4.73
N LYS A 125 19.29 10.63 4.08
CA LYS A 125 20.15 9.45 3.88
C LYS A 125 20.04 8.91 2.45
N VAL A 126 21.17 8.42 1.93
CA VAL A 126 21.20 7.57 0.73
C VAL A 126 21.11 6.11 1.18
N ARG A 127 20.21 5.35 0.58
CA ARG A 127 20.06 3.91 0.77
C ARG A 127 20.76 3.18 -0.36
N VAL A 128 21.67 2.27 -0.02
CA VAL A 128 22.29 1.33 -0.94
C VAL A 128 21.75 -0.06 -0.62
N THR A 129 20.99 -0.66 -1.53
CA THR A 129 20.42 -2.00 -1.38
C THR A 129 21.30 -3.02 -2.12
N ARG A 130 21.78 -4.02 -1.38
CA ARG A 130 22.59 -5.13 -1.91
C ARG A 130 21.83 -6.45 -1.78
N ASP A 131 22.08 -7.37 -2.70
CA ASP A 131 21.68 -8.76 -2.54
C ASP A 131 22.44 -9.40 -1.37
N ALA A 132 21.75 -10.12 -0.49
CA ALA A 132 22.35 -10.60 0.75
C ALA A 132 23.34 -11.76 0.55
N GLU A 133 23.26 -12.48 -0.57
CA GLU A 133 24.13 -13.63 -0.85
C GLU A 133 25.37 -13.19 -1.64
N THR A 134 25.18 -12.42 -2.69
CA THR A 134 26.24 -11.99 -3.60
C THR A 134 26.91 -10.67 -3.19
N LEU A 135 26.27 -9.90 -2.31
CA LEU A 135 26.66 -8.53 -1.93
C LEU A 135 26.72 -7.54 -3.11
N ALA A 136 26.22 -7.94 -4.28
CA ALA A 136 26.11 -7.07 -5.44
C ALA A 136 25.06 -5.98 -5.19
N ILE A 137 25.33 -4.77 -5.64
CA ILE A 137 24.35 -3.67 -5.62
C ILE A 137 23.22 -4.04 -6.59
N LYS A 138 21.99 -3.96 -6.11
CA LYS A 138 20.81 -4.21 -6.94
C LYS A 138 20.72 -3.13 -8.04
N PRO A 139 20.28 -3.47 -9.27
CA PRO A 139 19.96 -2.45 -10.27
C PRO A 139 19.01 -1.41 -9.68
N ASP A 140 19.34 -0.12 -9.89
CA ASP A 140 18.63 1.03 -9.32
C ASP A 140 18.51 1.01 -7.77
N GLY A 141 19.38 0.25 -7.10
CA GLY A 141 19.38 0.04 -5.65
C GLY A 141 20.03 1.15 -4.83
N ILE A 142 20.53 2.21 -5.48
CA ILE A 142 21.11 3.38 -4.79
C ILE A 142 20.15 4.55 -4.95
N ILE A 143 19.44 4.87 -3.87
CA ILE A 143 18.39 5.89 -3.90
C ILE A 143 18.44 6.82 -2.70
N GLN A 144 17.84 7.99 -2.87
CA GLN A 144 17.45 8.90 -1.81
C GLN A 144 15.92 8.97 -1.76
N LYS A 145 15.33 8.37 -0.72
CA LYS A 145 13.89 8.34 -0.52
C LYS A 145 13.43 9.60 0.22
N GLN A 146 12.47 10.31 -0.36
CA GLN A 146 11.84 11.49 0.23
C GLN A 146 10.35 11.22 0.44
N ARG A 147 9.89 11.33 1.70
CA ARG A 147 8.47 11.28 2.02
C ARG A 147 7.77 12.56 1.51
N ILE A 148 6.69 12.39 0.76
CA ILE A 148 5.89 13.51 0.22
C ILE A 148 4.65 13.74 1.08
N ALA A 149 3.89 12.69 1.35
CA ALA A 149 2.66 12.78 2.13
C ALA A 149 2.24 11.41 2.67
N ASP A 150 1.53 11.44 3.80
CA ASP A 150 0.86 10.28 4.39
C ASP A 150 -0.64 10.57 4.49
N LEU A 151 -1.44 9.52 4.33
CA LEU A 151 -2.86 9.51 4.62
C LEU A 151 -3.13 8.34 5.56
N ASP A 152 -3.58 8.64 6.77
CA ASP A 152 -3.92 7.63 7.77
C ASP A 152 -5.41 7.27 7.67
N ILE A 153 -5.70 5.97 7.73
CA ILE A 153 -7.06 5.44 7.69
C ILE A 153 -7.29 4.57 8.92
N TYR A 154 -8.19 5.03 9.78
CA TYR A 154 -8.64 4.31 10.95
C TYR A 154 -9.76 3.30 10.61
N CYS A 155 -9.62 2.07 11.09
CA CYS A 155 -10.56 0.98 10.85
C CYS A 155 -11.10 0.42 12.18
N PRO A 156 -12.21 0.96 12.73
CA PRO A 156 -12.67 0.66 14.10
C PRO A 156 -13.04 -0.81 14.34
N TYR A 157 -13.47 -1.53 13.31
CA TYR A 157 -13.89 -2.93 13.38
C TYR A 157 -12.87 -3.91 12.77
N ARG A 158 -11.62 -3.47 12.58
CA ARG A 158 -10.51 -4.29 12.11
C ARG A 158 -9.39 -4.26 13.12
N LEU A 159 -8.54 -5.29 13.09
CA LEU A 159 -7.38 -5.38 13.97
C LEU A 159 -6.30 -4.36 13.61
N PHE A 160 -6.20 -4.05 12.32
CA PHE A 160 -5.25 -3.10 11.76
C PHE A 160 -5.96 -1.89 11.17
N ASP A 161 -5.27 -0.77 11.27
CA ASP A 161 -5.42 0.43 10.46
C ASP A 161 -4.46 0.33 9.26
N TYR A 162 -4.49 1.34 8.39
CA TYR A 162 -3.47 1.43 7.34
C TYR A 162 -3.09 2.88 7.03
N ARG A 163 -1.89 3.04 6.50
CA ARG A 163 -1.36 4.33 6.04
C ARG A 163 -1.00 4.22 4.57
N ILE A 164 -1.59 5.09 3.74
CA ILE A 164 -1.15 5.28 2.36
C ILE A 164 -0.03 6.34 2.38
N SER A 165 1.16 5.99 1.89
CA SER A 165 2.32 6.85 1.82
C SER A 165 2.66 7.13 0.35
N ILE A 166 2.97 8.39 0.05
CA ILE A 166 3.54 8.79 -1.24
C ILE A 166 4.99 9.22 -0.99
N ASN A 167 5.91 8.57 -1.67
CA ASN A 167 7.34 8.87 -1.63
C ASN A 167 7.85 9.22 -3.03
N VAL A 168 9.00 9.88 -3.08
CA VAL A 168 9.84 9.96 -4.27
C VAL A 168 11.13 9.20 -4.00
N GLU A 169 11.50 8.27 -4.87
CA GLU A 169 12.74 7.50 -4.80
C GLU A 169 13.72 7.99 -5.89
N LEU A 170 14.55 8.97 -5.55
CA LEU A 170 15.50 9.55 -6.51
C LEU A 170 16.77 8.68 -6.62
N PRO A 171 17.23 8.32 -7.82
CA PRO A 171 18.55 7.71 -7.99
C PRO A 171 19.63 8.61 -7.39
N ALA A 172 20.60 8.00 -6.71
CA ALA A 172 21.72 8.69 -6.09
C ALA A 172 23.05 8.06 -6.51
N PRO A 173 24.16 8.83 -6.54
CA PRO A 173 25.48 8.26 -6.76
C PRO A 173 25.89 7.35 -5.59
N GLU A 174 26.76 6.38 -5.86
CA GLU A 174 27.30 5.51 -4.81
C GLU A 174 28.04 6.36 -3.76
N PRO A 175 27.66 6.26 -2.47
CA PRO A 175 28.26 7.07 -1.41
C PRO A 175 29.69 6.62 -1.11
N THR A 176 30.59 7.58 -0.91
CA THR A 176 31.98 7.32 -0.50
C THR A 176 32.18 7.30 1.02
N SER A 177 31.18 7.74 1.78
CA SER A 177 31.21 7.74 3.24
C SER A 177 30.87 6.36 3.80
N ASP A 178 31.28 6.08 5.03
CA ASP A 178 30.79 4.92 5.76
C ASP A 178 29.27 4.97 5.96
N HIS A 179 28.67 3.79 6.12
CA HIS A 179 27.26 3.65 6.45
C HIS A 179 27.05 3.92 7.95
N VAL A 180 25.90 4.47 8.30
CA VAL A 180 25.50 4.76 9.69
C VAL A 180 24.50 3.76 10.26
N SER A 181 23.86 2.96 9.42
CA SER A 181 22.96 1.90 9.86
C SER A 181 22.75 0.86 8.76
N ILE A 182 22.47 -0.38 9.17
CA ILE A 182 22.18 -1.51 8.28
C ILE A 182 20.80 -2.09 8.64
N ARG A 183 20.06 -2.56 7.64
CA ARG A 183 18.86 -3.39 7.83
C ARG A 183 18.92 -4.60 6.91
N GLU A 184 18.78 -5.78 7.48
CA GLU A 184 18.60 -7.01 6.71
C GLU A 184 17.11 -7.24 6.47
N LYS A 185 16.74 -7.58 5.24
CA LYS A 185 15.34 -7.75 4.83
C LYS A 185 15.17 -9.12 4.18
N ASN A 186 14.19 -9.87 4.64
CA ASN A 186 13.69 -11.06 3.97
C ASN A 186 12.27 -10.77 3.48
N ARG A 187 12.12 -10.56 2.17
CA ARG A 187 10.89 -10.08 1.54
C ARG A 187 10.28 -11.16 0.64
N LEU A 188 9.00 -11.40 0.84
CA LEU A 188 8.15 -12.27 0.03
C LEU A 188 7.19 -11.37 -0.76
N SER A 189 7.38 -11.32 -2.08
CA SER A 189 6.68 -10.40 -2.98
C SER A 189 5.69 -11.15 -3.85
N TYR A 190 4.44 -10.69 -3.87
CA TYR A 190 3.35 -11.27 -4.64
C TYR A 190 2.79 -10.19 -5.57
N ALA A 191 3.06 -10.30 -6.88
CA ALA A 191 2.55 -9.35 -7.86
C ALA A 191 1.29 -9.88 -8.55
N HIS A 192 0.25 -9.06 -8.60
CA HIS A 192 -1.01 -9.36 -9.25
C HIS A 192 -1.50 -8.10 -9.99
N GLN A 193 -1.53 -8.18 -11.32
CA GLN A 193 -1.86 -7.05 -12.19
C GLN A 193 -0.97 -5.83 -11.89
N ASN A 194 -1.54 -4.70 -11.46
CA ASN A 194 -0.82 -3.46 -11.17
C ASN A 194 -0.38 -3.32 -9.71
N PHE A 195 -0.47 -4.38 -8.90
CA PHE A 195 -0.19 -4.32 -7.47
C PHE A 195 0.84 -5.34 -7.04
N ILE A 196 1.67 -4.97 -6.07
CA ILE A 196 2.62 -5.86 -5.43
C ILE A 196 2.31 -5.86 -3.94
N VAL A 197 2.09 -7.04 -3.37
CA VAL A 197 1.95 -7.23 -1.92
C VAL A 197 3.25 -7.80 -1.40
N ASP A 198 3.88 -7.07 -0.50
CA ASP A 198 5.17 -7.41 0.09
C ASP A 198 4.99 -7.76 1.57
N LEU A 199 5.45 -8.94 1.93
CA LEU A 199 5.52 -9.41 3.30
C LEU A 199 7.00 -9.46 3.70
N THR A 200 7.40 -8.55 4.58
CA THR A 200 8.81 -8.26 4.86
C THR A 200 9.14 -8.49 6.33
N GLN A 201 10.16 -9.31 6.57
CA GLN A 201 10.80 -9.40 7.88
C GLN A 201 12.09 -8.58 7.85
N VAL A 202 12.21 -7.62 8.76
CA VAL A 202 13.36 -6.73 8.92
C VAL A 202 14.11 -7.08 10.20
N THR A 203 15.43 -7.25 10.09
CA THR A 203 16.34 -7.50 11.20
C THR A 203 17.37 -6.39 11.29
N LEU A 204 17.58 -5.87 12.50
CA LEU A 204 18.68 -4.94 12.79
C LEU A 204 19.85 -5.75 13.36
N PRO A 205 21.09 -5.59 12.85
CA PRO A 205 22.23 -6.37 13.35
C PRO A 205 22.48 -6.21 14.85
N GLU A 206 22.14 -5.05 15.43
CA GLU A 206 22.27 -4.76 16.87
C GLU A 206 21.24 -5.51 17.72
N LYS A 207 20.12 -5.97 17.13
CA LYS A 207 19.03 -6.68 17.80
C LYS A 207 18.56 -7.86 16.94
N PRO A 208 19.40 -8.89 16.77
CA PRO A 208 19.14 -9.97 15.82
C PRO A 208 17.92 -10.83 16.17
N SER A 209 17.48 -10.84 17.44
CA SER A 209 16.27 -11.54 17.88
C SER A 209 14.98 -10.74 17.70
N ASP A 210 15.06 -9.42 17.52
CA ASP A 210 13.91 -8.54 17.37
C ASP A 210 13.65 -8.29 15.89
N HIS A 211 12.75 -9.10 15.34
CA HIS A 211 12.29 -8.93 13.97
C HIS A 211 11.08 -8.01 13.90
N ILE A 212 11.13 -7.00 13.02
CA ILE A 212 9.96 -6.23 12.64
C ILE A 212 9.31 -6.95 11.45
N ASN A 213 8.04 -7.27 11.57
CA ASN A 213 7.27 -7.92 10.51
C ASN A 213 6.30 -6.90 9.90
N GLU A 214 6.44 -6.64 8.61
CA GLU A 214 5.69 -5.62 7.88
C GLU A 214 4.88 -6.28 6.76
N LEU A 215 3.73 -5.68 6.44
CA LEU A 215 2.92 -6.01 5.27
C LEU A 215 2.58 -4.72 4.55
N GLU A 216 2.99 -4.63 3.29
CA GLU A 216 2.79 -3.47 2.44
C GLU A 216 2.17 -3.90 1.10
N ILE A 217 1.43 -2.98 0.49
CA ILE A 217 0.94 -3.12 -0.89
C ILE A 217 1.28 -1.86 -1.66
N GLU A 218 1.90 -2.01 -2.81
CA GLU A 218 2.33 -0.90 -3.67
C GLU A 218 1.67 -0.98 -5.05
N ILE A 219 1.54 0.20 -5.67
CA ILE A 219 1.12 0.34 -7.06
C ILE A 219 2.36 0.23 -7.94
N ARG A 220 2.37 -0.72 -8.88
CA ARG A 220 3.54 -1.02 -9.72
C ARG A 220 3.78 0.04 -10.78
N ASP A 221 2.74 0.44 -11.51
CA ASP A 221 2.80 1.44 -12.58
C ASP A 221 2.14 2.74 -12.12
N VAL A 222 2.88 3.50 -11.31
CA VAL A 222 2.43 4.80 -10.79
C VAL A 222 2.33 5.83 -11.91
N ASP A 223 3.20 5.78 -12.91
CA ASP A 223 3.18 6.73 -14.03
C ASP A 223 1.89 6.57 -14.85
N GLN A 224 1.49 5.33 -15.17
CA GLN A 224 0.21 5.06 -15.82
C GLN A 224 -0.98 5.50 -14.96
N LEU A 225 -0.95 5.26 -13.65
CA LEU A 225 -1.99 5.73 -12.73
C LEU A 225 -2.13 7.25 -12.78
N MET A 226 -1.01 7.98 -12.72
CA MET A 226 -0.99 9.45 -12.74
C MET A 226 -1.42 10.02 -14.10
N GLN A 227 -1.12 9.35 -15.21
CA GLN A 227 -1.63 9.69 -16.53
C GLN A 227 -3.15 9.51 -16.62
N ALA A 228 -3.68 8.38 -16.12
CA ALA A 228 -5.12 8.13 -16.06
C ALA A 228 -5.84 9.18 -15.20
N ALA A 229 -5.25 9.58 -14.06
CA ALA A 229 -5.77 10.64 -13.22
C ALA A 229 -5.82 11.99 -13.94
N ALA A 230 -4.74 12.36 -14.64
CA ALA A 230 -4.69 13.60 -15.42
C ALA A 230 -5.76 13.64 -16.52
N GLN A 231 -5.98 12.52 -17.21
CA GLN A 231 -7.04 12.38 -18.21
C GLN A 231 -8.42 12.55 -17.58
N ALA A 232 -8.72 11.83 -16.49
CA ALA A 232 -10.00 11.92 -15.79
C ALA A 232 -10.31 13.34 -15.30
N LYS A 233 -9.29 14.08 -14.82
CA LYS A 233 -9.44 15.46 -14.34
C LYS A 233 -9.42 16.53 -15.43
N SER A 234 -9.07 16.17 -16.68
CA SER A 234 -9.04 17.10 -17.81
C SER A 234 -10.38 17.25 -18.55
N ILE A 235 -11.33 16.34 -18.30
CA ILE A 235 -12.65 16.35 -18.93
C ILE A 235 -13.43 17.58 -18.43
N PRO A 236 -13.79 18.53 -19.31
CA PRO A 236 -14.51 19.73 -18.90
C PRO A 236 -15.88 19.37 -18.32
N THR A 237 -16.20 19.86 -17.12
CA THR A 237 -17.55 19.84 -16.52
C THR A 237 -18.52 20.80 -17.24
N ASN A 238 -18.34 21.02 -18.55
CA ASN A 238 -19.10 21.95 -19.39
C ASN A 238 -20.42 21.34 -19.90
N THR A 239 -21.13 20.63 -19.04
CA THR A 239 -22.55 20.40 -19.23
C THR A 239 -23.22 20.70 -17.91
N SER A 240 -24.31 21.45 -17.95
CA SER A 240 -25.28 21.63 -16.85
C SER A 240 -25.98 20.30 -16.45
N ALA A 241 -25.35 19.16 -16.77
CA ALA A 241 -25.69 17.85 -16.29
C ALA A 241 -25.07 17.67 -14.90
N PRO A 242 -25.69 16.87 -14.01
CA PRO A 242 -25.06 16.48 -12.76
C PRO A 242 -23.64 15.97 -13.02
N SER A 243 -22.70 16.30 -12.12
CA SER A 243 -21.33 15.74 -12.11
C SER A 243 -21.38 14.27 -12.53
N SER A 244 -20.75 13.93 -13.67
CA SER A 244 -20.77 12.57 -14.21
C SER A 244 -20.37 11.59 -13.11
N GLN A 245 -21.28 10.71 -12.69
CA GLN A 245 -21.02 9.62 -11.74
C GLN A 245 -20.27 8.46 -12.42
N ASP A 246 -19.58 8.75 -13.51
CA ASP A 246 -18.95 7.75 -14.35
C ASP A 246 -17.60 7.37 -13.74
N TRP A 247 -17.44 6.08 -13.46
CA TRP A 247 -16.18 5.51 -13.03
C TRP A 247 -15.13 5.71 -14.11
N SER A 248 -14.04 6.42 -13.80
CA SER A 248 -12.88 6.47 -14.69
C SER A 248 -11.96 5.27 -14.44
N SER A 249 -11.08 4.99 -15.41
CA SER A 249 -10.03 3.98 -15.21
C SER A 249 -9.11 4.32 -14.02
N PHE A 250 -9.01 5.59 -13.63
CA PHE A 250 -8.27 5.99 -12.43
C PHE A 250 -9.03 5.59 -11.16
N ASP A 251 -10.32 5.89 -11.08
CA ASP A 251 -11.17 5.53 -9.93
C ASP A 251 -11.21 4.01 -9.72
N ASP A 252 -11.28 3.25 -10.82
CA ASP A 252 -11.21 1.78 -10.78
C ASP A 252 -9.89 1.29 -10.18
N GLN A 253 -8.74 1.85 -10.57
CA GLN A 253 -7.44 1.45 -10.03
C GLN A 253 -7.34 1.79 -8.53
N VAL A 254 -7.84 2.96 -8.11
CA VAL A 254 -7.88 3.34 -6.69
C VAL A 254 -8.80 2.41 -5.91
N LEU A 255 -9.97 2.07 -6.45
CA LEU A 255 -10.89 1.11 -5.83
C LEU A 255 -10.26 -0.28 -5.70
N ILE A 256 -9.57 -0.79 -6.73
CA ILE A 256 -8.89 -2.09 -6.67
C ILE A 256 -7.79 -2.07 -5.61
N PHE A 257 -7.00 -0.99 -5.55
CA PHE A 257 -5.98 -0.80 -4.51
C PHE A 257 -6.58 -0.87 -3.10
N LEU A 258 -7.64 -0.09 -2.85
CA LEU A 258 -8.36 -0.07 -1.58
C LEU A 258 -9.00 -1.42 -1.26
N ASN A 259 -9.57 -2.11 -2.24
CA ASN A 259 -10.16 -3.43 -2.04
C ASN A 259 -9.13 -4.49 -1.65
N ASN A 260 -7.92 -4.44 -2.23
CA ASN A 260 -6.82 -5.30 -1.82
C ASN A 260 -6.44 -5.02 -0.35
N ILE A 261 -6.25 -3.76 0.04
CA ILE A 261 -5.97 -3.38 1.44
C ILE A 261 -7.08 -3.88 2.37
N ARG A 262 -8.35 -3.61 2.03
CA ARG A 262 -9.53 -4.01 2.80
C ARG A 262 -9.59 -5.53 2.97
N LEU A 263 -9.24 -6.31 1.94
CA LEU A 263 -9.19 -7.77 2.03
C LEU A 263 -8.02 -8.25 2.89
N LEU A 264 -6.85 -7.61 2.82
CA LEU A 264 -5.72 -7.93 3.69
C LEU A 264 -6.10 -7.71 5.17
N ILE A 265 -6.65 -6.55 5.55
CA ILE A 265 -7.01 -6.26 6.95
C ILE A 265 -8.24 -7.05 7.43
N ARG A 266 -9.13 -7.50 6.53
CA ARG A 266 -10.26 -8.40 6.85
C ARG A 266 -9.82 -9.83 7.14
N ASN A 267 -8.72 -10.27 6.55
CA ASN A 267 -8.11 -11.57 6.80
C ASN A 267 -7.00 -11.50 7.86
N ALA A 268 -6.97 -10.44 8.68
CA ALA A 268 -6.07 -10.37 9.83
C ALA A 268 -6.46 -11.43 10.86
N PRO A 269 -5.55 -12.31 11.29
CA PRO A 269 -5.85 -13.25 12.36
C PRO A 269 -5.84 -12.50 13.70
N ALA A 270 -6.75 -12.86 14.60
CA ALA A 270 -6.62 -12.48 16.00
C ALA A 270 -5.27 -12.97 16.53
N ASP A 271 -4.61 -12.18 17.37
CA ASP A 271 -3.35 -12.63 17.96
C ASP A 271 -3.69 -13.67 19.04
N GLU A 272 -3.23 -14.91 18.87
CA GLU A 272 -3.49 -16.03 19.79
C GLU A 272 -2.78 -15.88 21.17
N ARG A 273 -2.16 -14.72 21.42
CA ARG A 273 -1.34 -14.40 22.60
C ARG A 273 -1.91 -13.23 23.42
N ARG A 274 -3.22 -13.18 23.63
CA ARG A 274 -3.85 -12.37 24.68
C ARG A 274 -4.57 -13.27 25.67
#